data_AF-A0A397J6V9-F1
#
_entry.id   AF-A0A397J6V9-F1
#
_cell.length_a   1.000
_cell.length_b   1.000
_cell.length_c   1.000
_cell.angle_alpha   90.00
_cell.angle_beta   90.00
_cell.angle_gamma   90.00
#
_symmetry.space_group_name_H-M   'P 1'
#
loop_
_entity.id
_entity.type
_entity.pdbx_description
1 polymer ?
#
loop_
_entity_poly.entity_id
_entity_poly.type
_entity_poly.pdbx_seq_one_letter_code
_entity_poly.pdbx_strand_id
1 'polypeptide(L)'
;MSFSYKKPTDPKIHTHDFIKRYGFKLVMERLDIDIAKIYFLGENDEPLPKIPSKVKCVDIKTKIEKTPQEMNGIESFLITWQNDYRLRFDRIKFFTIINQKQQSVYPEGVNKTVTCHGPIDKFVLKNNNIIQNE
;
A
#
# COMPACT_ATOMS: atom_id res chain seq x y z
N MET A 1 7.68 2.45 2.92
CA MET A 1 6.36 2.71 3.53
C MET A 1 5.52 1.46 3.43
N SER A 2 4.78 1.11 4.49
CA SER A 2 3.86 -0.02 4.57
C SER A 2 2.54 0.46 5.18
N PHE A 3 1.41 -0.05 4.72
CA PHE A 3 0.06 0.41 5.10
C PHE A 3 -0.80 -0.73 5.68
N SER A 4 -1.78 -0.41 6.54
CA SER A 4 -2.72 -1.35 7.19
C SER A 4 -4.20 -0.92 7.13
N TYR A 5 -5.11 -1.86 6.84
CA TYR A 5 -6.57 -1.72 6.97
C TYR A 5 -7.13 -2.86 7.82
N LYS A 6 -7.75 -2.56 8.97
CA LYS A 6 -8.49 -3.59 9.73
C LYS A 6 -9.83 -3.10 10.27
N LYS A 7 -10.08 -1.79 10.35
CA LYS A 7 -11.33 -1.27 10.92
C LYS A 7 -12.29 -0.83 9.80
N PRO A 8 -13.60 -1.06 9.92
CA PRO A 8 -14.61 -0.47 9.04
C PRO A 8 -14.57 1.07 9.04
N THR A 9 -13.98 1.67 10.08
CA THR A 9 -13.78 3.10 10.26
C THR A 9 -12.50 3.63 9.60
N ASP A 10 -11.63 2.76 9.08
CA ASP A 10 -10.44 3.20 8.35
C ASP A 10 -10.87 3.92 7.06
N PRO A 11 -10.15 4.95 6.61
CA PRO A 11 -10.57 5.75 5.46
C PRO A 11 -10.83 4.88 4.24
N LYS A 12 -11.94 5.15 3.54
CA LYS A 12 -12.33 4.39 2.34
C LYS A 12 -11.30 4.55 1.21
N ILE A 13 -10.57 5.65 1.19
CA ILE A 13 -9.61 6.00 0.14
C ILE A 13 -8.31 6.48 0.79
N HIS A 14 -7.19 5.97 0.29
CA HIS A 14 -5.85 6.39 0.68
C HIS A 14 -5.02 6.74 -0.55
N THR A 15 -4.37 7.90 -0.51
CA THR A 15 -3.55 8.41 -1.61
C THR A 15 -2.10 8.52 -1.16
N HIS A 16 -1.19 8.04 -1.98
CA HIS A 16 0.25 8.16 -1.81
C HIS A 16 0.85 8.97 -2.97
N ASP A 17 1.49 10.08 -2.63
CA ASP A 17 2.12 10.95 -3.62
C ASP A 17 3.47 10.38 -4.06
N PHE A 18 3.57 10.15 -5.36
CA PHE A 18 4.76 9.66 -6.05
C PHE A 18 5.16 10.56 -7.23
N ILE A 19 4.56 11.75 -7.36
CA ILE A 19 4.70 12.64 -8.53
C ILE A 19 6.18 12.97 -8.78
N LYS A 20 6.90 13.43 -7.75
CA LYS A 20 8.31 13.84 -7.88
C LYS A 20 9.24 12.74 -8.41
N ARG A 21 8.89 11.47 -8.23
CA ARG A 21 9.74 10.33 -8.62
C ARG A 21 9.24 9.59 -9.86
N TYR A 22 7.92 9.53 -10.04
CA TYR A 22 7.29 8.67 -11.04
C TYR A 22 6.19 9.35 -11.86
N GLY A 23 5.82 10.60 -11.55
CA GLY A 23 4.83 11.39 -12.30
C GLY A 23 3.37 11.03 -12.04
N PHE A 24 3.07 10.27 -10.97
CA PHE A 24 1.71 9.88 -10.62
C PHE A 24 1.51 9.82 -9.11
N LYS A 25 0.26 9.83 -8.65
CA LYS A 25 -0.13 9.41 -7.30
C LYS A 25 -0.72 8.00 -7.37
N LEU A 26 -0.53 7.22 -6.32
CA LEU A 26 -1.17 5.91 -6.15
C LEU A 26 -2.37 6.09 -5.23
N VAL A 27 -3.53 5.61 -5.66
CA VAL A 27 -4.74 5.60 -4.84
C VAL A 27 -5.17 4.17 -4.58
N MET A 28 -5.51 3.91 -3.33
CA MET A 28 -6.09 2.68 -2.87
C MET A 28 -7.48 2.96 -2.32
N GLU A 29 -8.49 2.40 -2.96
CA GLU A 29 -9.89 2.54 -2.58
C GLU A 29 -10.42 1.20 -2.10
N ARG A 30 -11.05 1.19 -0.93
CA ARG A 30 -11.75 0.03 -0.41
C ARG A 30 -13.10 -0.09 -1.10
N LEU A 31 -13.31 -1.20 -1.82
CA LEU A 31 -14.59 -1.51 -2.43
C LEU A 31 -15.51 -2.20 -1.43
N ASP A 32 -14.98 -3.17 -0.68
CA ASP A 32 -15.72 -3.90 0.35
C ASP A 32 -14.81 -4.37 1.51
N ILE A 33 -15.29 -5.33 2.32
CA ILE A 33 -14.53 -5.84 3.46
C ILE A 33 -13.26 -6.62 3.06
N ASP A 34 -13.24 -7.22 1.88
CA ASP A 34 -12.19 -8.15 1.43
C ASP A 34 -11.36 -7.60 0.24
N ILE A 35 -11.89 -6.65 -0.52
CA ILE A 35 -11.35 -6.19 -1.81
C ILE A 35 -10.97 -4.71 -1.74
N ALA A 36 -9.83 -4.40 -2.35
CA ALA A 36 -9.37 -3.05 -2.64
C ALA A 36 -9.10 -2.87 -4.13
N LYS A 37 -9.37 -1.67 -4.61
CA LYS A 37 -9.00 -1.17 -5.94
C LYS A 37 -7.74 -0.32 -5.80
N ILE A 38 -6.75 -0.55 -6.65
CA ILE A 38 -5.58 0.31 -6.79
C ILE A 38 -5.62 0.97 -8.16
N TYR A 39 -5.65 2.29 -8.19
CA TYR A 39 -5.59 3.08 -9.42
C TYR A 39 -4.63 4.25 -9.26
N PHE A 40 -4.42 5.02 -10.32
CA PHE A 40 -3.40 6.07 -10.36
C PHE A 40 -4.03 7.40 -10.73
N LEU A 41 -3.52 8.48 -10.12
CA LEU A 41 -3.86 9.84 -10.51
C LEU A 41 -2.67 10.49 -11.19
N GLY A 42 -2.94 11.42 -12.10
CA GLY A 42 -1.93 12.33 -12.64
C GLY A 42 -1.53 13.42 -11.65
N GLU A 43 -0.75 14.40 -12.13
CA GLU A 43 -0.28 15.51 -11.29
C GLU A 43 -1.42 16.41 -10.81
N ASN A 44 -2.49 16.51 -11.59
CA ASN A 44 -3.66 17.35 -11.30
C ASN A 44 -4.75 16.63 -10.48
N ASP A 45 -4.43 15.52 -9.81
CA ASP A 45 -5.39 14.67 -9.08
C ASP A 45 -6.47 13.98 -9.95
N GLU A 46 -6.35 14.08 -11.28
CA GLU A 46 -7.25 13.40 -12.22
C GLU A 46 -6.90 11.91 -12.37
N PRO A 47 -7.89 10.99 -12.35
CA PRO A 47 -7.63 9.57 -12.58
C PRO A 47 -7.02 9.30 -13.95
N LEU A 48 -5.92 8.55 -13.97
CA LEU A 48 -5.34 8.07 -15.22
C LEU A 48 -6.22 6.95 -15.79
N PRO A 49 -6.60 7.00 -17.08
CA PRO A 49 -7.45 5.97 -17.68
C PRO A 49 -6.74 4.61 -17.77
N LYS A 50 -5.40 4.62 -17.84
CA LYS A 50 -4.56 3.43 -17.94
C LYS A 50 -3.54 3.38 -16.82
N ILE A 51 -3.16 2.17 -16.42
CA ILE A 51 -2.06 1.98 -15.47
C ILE A 51 -0.76 2.39 -16.17
N PRO A 52 0.13 3.18 -15.53
CA PRO A 52 1.41 3.54 -16.14
C PRO A 52 2.17 2.28 -16.59
N SER A 53 2.67 2.27 -17.83
CA SER A 53 3.10 1.07 -18.58
C SER A 53 4.23 0.22 -17.94
N LYS A 54 4.88 0.74 -16.91
CA LYS A 54 5.96 0.06 -16.17
C LYS A 54 5.54 -0.36 -14.76
N VAL A 55 4.31 -0.09 -14.35
CA VAL A 55 3.78 -0.45 -13.04
C VAL A 55 3.26 -1.88 -13.08
N LYS A 56 3.69 -2.65 -12.08
CA LYS A 56 3.21 -4.01 -11.86
C LYS A 56 2.82 -4.20 -10.40
N CYS A 57 1.71 -4.91 -10.16
CA CYS A 57 1.31 -5.37 -8.84
C CYS A 57 1.55 -6.88 -8.75
N VAL A 58 2.27 -7.33 -7.72
CA VAL A 58 2.64 -8.74 -7.53
C VAL A 58 2.20 -9.21 -6.16
N ASP A 59 1.49 -10.31 -6.10
CA ASP A 59 1.19 -11.02 -4.86
C ASP A 59 2.48 -11.63 -4.30
N ILE A 60 2.85 -11.28 -3.07
CA ILE A 60 4.13 -11.69 -2.49
C ILE A 60 4.14 -13.19 -2.18
N LYS A 61 3.00 -13.78 -1.82
CA LYS A 61 2.89 -15.19 -1.43
C LYS A 61 2.92 -16.08 -2.67
N THR A 62 2.07 -15.79 -3.65
CA THR A 62 1.93 -16.64 -4.84
C THR A 62 2.92 -16.28 -5.95
N LYS A 63 3.58 -15.11 -5.87
CA LYS A 63 4.43 -14.55 -6.94
C LYS A 63 3.69 -14.26 -8.24
N ILE A 64 2.36 -14.28 -8.24
CA ILE A 64 1.53 -14.02 -9.41
C ILE A 64 1.40 -12.50 -9.60
N GLU A 65 1.66 -12.02 -10.81
CA GLU A 65 1.36 -10.64 -11.20
C GLU A 65 -0.15 -10.46 -11.37
N LYS A 66 -0.71 -9.40 -10.82
CA LYS A 66 -2.12 -9.07 -10.97
C LYS A 66 -2.34 -8.43 -12.34
N THR A 67 -3.27 -8.99 -13.10
CA THR A 67 -3.74 -8.39 -14.36
C THR A 67 -4.56 -7.14 -14.05
N PRO A 68 -4.27 -5.99 -14.69
CA PRO A 68 -5.15 -4.83 -14.64
C PRO A 68 -6.58 -5.18 -15.09
N GLN A 69 -7.57 -4.58 -14.46
CA GLN A 69 -8.98 -4.66 -14.86
C GLN A 69 -9.52 -3.26 -15.06
N GLU A 70 -10.28 -3.07 -16.13
CA GLU A 70 -10.97 -1.82 -16.41
C GLU A 70 -12.28 -1.76 -15.62
N MET A 71 -12.49 -0.68 -14.88
CA MET A 71 -13.73 -0.42 -14.16
C MET A 71 -14.07 1.06 -14.25
N ASN A 72 -15.23 1.38 -14.83
CA ASN A 72 -15.69 2.74 -15.11
C ASN A 72 -14.68 3.55 -15.96
N GLY A 73 -14.09 2.92 -16.99
CA GLY A 73 -13.12 3.56 -17.90
C GLY A 73 -11.73 3.82 -17.29
N ILE A 74 -11.46 3.28 -16.10
CA ILE A 74 -10.18 3.40 -15.41
C ILE A 74 -9.61 1.99 -15.19
N GLU A 75 -8.40 1.74 -15.70
CA GLU A 75 -7.64 0.54 -15.37
C GLU A 75 -7.16 0.57 -13.91
N SER A 76 -7.33 -0.56 -13.23
CA SER A 76 -6.96 -0.71 -11.83
C SER A 76 -6.52 -2.13 -11.49
N PHE A 77 -5.77 -2.30 -10.41
CA PHE A 77 -5.53 -3.62 -9.85
C PHE A 77 -6.56 -3.91 -8.77
N LEU A 78 -7.23 -5.06 -8.87
CA LEU A 78 -8.04 -5.60 -7.78
C LEU A 78 -7.17 -6.50 -6.91
N ILE A 79 -7.13 -6.18 -5.62
CA ILE A 79 -6.38 -6.94 -4.61
C ILE A 79 -7.29 -7.33 -3.46
N THR A 80 -6.93 -8.40 -2.76
CA THR A 80 -7.65 -8.82 -1.55
C THR A 80 -6.85 -8.41 -0.32
N TRP A 81 -7.46 -7.86 0.72
CA TRP A 81 -6.77 -7.50 1.96
C TRP A 81 -6.07 -8.68 2.66
N GLN A 82 -6.41 -9.92 2.27
CA GLN A 82 -5.87 -11.15 2.83
C GLN A 82 -4.41 -11.44 2.45
N ASN A 83 -3.89 -10.83 1.38
CA ASN A 83 -2.54 -11.08 0.90
C ASN A 83 -1.67 -9.83 0.97
N ASP A 84 -0.35 -10.05 0.97
CA ASP A 84 0.62 -8.98 0.80
C ASP A 84 0.90 -8.75 -0.68
N TYR A 85 1.04 -7.49 -1.06
CA TYR A 85 1.34 -7.10 -2.43
C TYR A 85 2.54 -6.18 -2.52
N ARG A 86 3.24 -6.30 -3.63
CA ARG A 86 4.35 -5.42 -3.97
C ARG A 86 4.05 -4.72 -5.27
N LEU A 87 4.06 -3.39 -5.25
CA LEU A 87 4.07 -2.61 -6.47
C LEU A 87 5.49 -2.28 -6.89
N ARG A 88 5.74 -2.43 -8.19
CA ARG A 88 7.03 -2.16 -8.83
C ARG A 88 6.83 -1.21 -10.00
N PHE A 89 7.79 -0.33 -10.19
CA PHE A 89 7.93 0.50 -11.36
C PHE A 89 9.27 0.15 -12.00
N ASP A 90 9.26 -0.35 -13.23
CA ASP A 90 10.47 -0.74 -13.96
C ASP A 90 11.41 -1.64 -13.15
N ARG A 91 10.85 -2.72 -12.57
CA ARG A 91 11.51 -3.68 -11.66
C ARG A 91 11.87 -3.14 -10.27
N ILE A 92 11.86 -1.82 -10.04
CA ILE A 92 12.13 -1.21 -8.74
C ILE A 92 10.87 -1.27 -7.86
N LYS A 93 10.99 -1.84 -6.66
CA LYS A 93 9.93 -1.80 -5.66
C LYS A 93 9.77 -0.38 -5.13
N PHE A 94 8.58 0.21 -5.31
CA PHE A 94 8.29 1.54 -4.76
C PHE A 94 7.25 1.51 -3.63
N PHE A 95 6.36 0.50 -3.61
CA PHE A 95 5.34 0.38 -2.57
C PHE A 95 5.09 -1.07 -2.16
N THR A 96 4.66 -1.28 -0.92
CA THR A 96 4.33 -2.60 -0.38
C THR A 96 3.10 -2.49 0.50
N ILE A 97 2.15 -3.35 0.21
CA ILE A 97 0.90 -3.51 0.94
C ILE A 97 1.09 -4.74 1.81
N ILE A 98 1.00 -4.58 3.13
CA ILE A 98 1.22 -5.66 4.09
C ILE A 98 -0.09 -5.90 4.82
N ASN A 99 -0.61 -7.11 4.76
CA ASN A 99 -1.78 -7.51 5.51
C ASN A 99 -1.42 -7.64 7.00
N GLN A 100 -2.14 -6.90 7.85
CA GLN A 100 -1.94 -6.97 9.29
C GLN A 100 -2.50 -8.21 9.98
N LYS A 101 -3.29 -9.10 9.34
CA LYS A 101 -3.66 -10.39 10.00
C LYS A 101 -2.42 -11.21 10.36
N GLN A 102 -1.33 -11.10 9.58
CA GLN A 102 -0.03 -11.67 9.95
C GLN A 102 0.73 -10.87 11.02
N GLN A 103 0.36 -9.61 11.28
CA GLN A 103 0.96 -8.82 12.37
C GLN A 103 0.31 -9.06 13.73
N SER A 104 -0.89 -9.66 13.79
CA SER A 104 -1.57 -10.00 15.05
C SER A 104 -1.40 -11.45 15.49
N VAL A 105 -0.70 -12.27 14.70
CA VAL A 105 -0.31 -13.64 15.08
C VAL A 105 1.20 -13.65 15.27
N TYR A 106 1.66 -12.93 16.28
CA TYR A 106 2.99 -13.15 16.83
C TYR A 106 2.81 -13.70 18.25
N PRO A 107 3.48 -14.80 18.63
CA PRO A 107 3.51 -15.21 20.03
C PRO A 107 4.07 -14.04 20.85
N GLU A 108 3.39 -13.72 21.95
CA GLU A 108 3.83 -12.72 22.91
C GLU A 108 5.32 -12.95 23.23
N GLY A 109 6.19 -11.98 22.91
CA GLY A 109 7.59 -12.01 23.37
C GLY A 109 8.69 -11.75 22.34
N VAL A 110 8.40 -11.59 21.04
CA VAL A 110 9.48 -11.27 20.07
C VAL A 110 9.53 -9.77 19.78
N ASN A 111 10.28 -9.04 20.60
CA ASN A 111 10.73 -7.68 20.28
C ASN A 111 11.63 -7.72 19.04
N LYS A 112 11.12 -7.27 17.89
CA LYS A 112 11.99 -6.88 16.78
C LYS A 112 11.67 -5.47 16.32
N THR A 113 12.69 -4.63 16.45
CA THR A 113 12.80 -3.29 15.90
C THR A 113 12.54 -3.33 14.40
N VAL A 114 11.47 -2.67 13.96
CA VAL A 114 11.24 -2.45 12.53
C VAL A 114 12.12 -1.27 12.11
N THR A 115 13.32 -1.57 11.64
CA THR A 115 14.23 -0.56 11.09
C THR A 115 13.79 -0.20 9.67
N CYS A 116 13.03 0.89 9.54
CA CYS A 116 12.77 1.52 8.26
C CYS A 116 14.03 2.28 7.81
N HIS A 117 14.81 1.73 6.88
CA HIS A 117 15.90 2.49 6.24
C HIS A 117 15.33 3.41 5.16
N GLY A 118 15.09 4.65 5.56
CA GLY A 118 14.73 5.85 4.79
C GLY A 118 14.87 7.05 5.74
N PRO A 119 15.20 8.26 5.27
CA PRO A 119 15.78 9.28 6.13
C PRO A 119 14.77 9.79 7.16
N ILE A 120 15.13 9.60 8.45
CA ILE A 120 14.79 10.34 9.68
C ILE A 120 13.28 10.67 9.81
N ASP A 121 12.48 9.91 10.55
CA ASP A 121 12.40 9.95 12.02
C ASP A 121 12.12 8.58 12.66
N LYS A 122 12.80 8.31 13.79
CA LYS A 122 12.57 7.11 14.60
C LYS A 122 11.42 7.37 15.58
N PHE A 123 10.24 6.82 15.31
CA PHE A 123 9.18 6.73 16.31
C PHE A 123 9.21 5.36 16.99
N VAL A 124 9.40 5.36 18.31
CA VAL A 124 9.31 4.15 19.16
C VAL A 124 7.94 4.14 19.81
N LEU A 125 7.10 3.16 19.47
CA LEU A 125 5.83 2.93 20.14
C LEU A 125 6.07 2.14 21.44
N LYS A 126 5.84 2.78 22.59
CA LYS A 126 5.67 2.10 23.88
C LYS A 126 4.23 2.30 24.35
N ASN A 127 3.52 1.19 24.54
CA ASN A 127 2.24 1.08 25.27
C ASN A 127 1.24 2.22 25.05
N ASN A 128 0.76 2.35 23.81
CA ASN A 128 -0.41 3.17 23.44
C ASN A 128 -0.40 4.65 23.86
N ASN A 129 0.77 5.24 24.11
CA ASN A 129 0.94 6.70 24.14
C ASN A 129 2.07 7.11 23.20
N ILE A 130 1.79 8.11 22.35
CA ILE A 130 2.80 8.75 21.49
C ILE A 130 3.62 9.67 22.41
N ILE A 131 4.91 9.40 22.55
CA ILE A 131 5.87 10.34 23.12
C ILE A 131 6.83 10.70 21.99
N GLN A 132 6.81 11.98 21.58
CA GLN A 132 7.88 12.57 20.78
C GLN A 132 9.08 12.80 21.70
N ASN A 133 10.26 12.30 21.32
CA ASN A 133 11.51 12.75 21.92
C ASN A 133 12.09 13.83 21.01
N GLU A 134 12.41 14.98 21.60
CA GLU A 134 13.25 16.04 21.02
C GLU A 134 14.65 15.54 20.64
#